data_AF-A0AA41MYF5-F1
#
_entry.id   AF-A0AA41MYF5-F1
#
_cell.length_a   1.000
_cell.length_b   1.000
_cell.length_c   1.000
_cell.angle_alpha   90.00
_cell.angle_beta   90.00
_cell.angle_gamma   90.00
#
_symmetry.space_group_name_H-M   'P 1'
#
loop_
_entity.id
_entity.type
_entity.pdbx_description
1 polymer ?
#
loop_
_entity_poly.entity_id
_entity_poly.type
_entity_poly.pdbx_seq_one_letter_code
_entity_poly.pdbx_strand_id
1 'polypeptide(L)'
;MLCCLTQAVTGFSSLLHAPLLPAHSLQEAKVNFVESMFCNTIYRQTYGKGKDYSVHEEMLCARDTSAGKDICQGDSGSPLVCYGPNDCVLVGLGSWGLECWHPVYPSIFTRVPYFIDWINEVRRLSPPPDPPPTDIPQKPLRASASLQPYSTLVSSQTWLLLPFTLKVQWQAHG
;
A
#
# COMPACT_ATOMS: atom_id res chain seq x y z
N MET A 1 10.92 -8.08 19.86
CA MET A 1 10.75 -8.60 18.49
C MET A 1 9.25 -8.63 18.23
N LEU A 2 8.71 -7.69 17.44
CA LEU A 2 7.29 -7.75 17.05
C LEU A 2 7.11 -8.99 16.16
N CYS A 3 6.11 -9.82 16.44
CA CYS A 3 5.75 -10.95 15.57
C CYS A 3 5.14 -10.40 14.28
N CYS A 4 5.98 -10.18 13.27
CA CYS A 4 5.55 -9.71 11.97
C CYS A 4 5.30 -10.88 11.04
N LEU A 5 4.03 -11.23 10.82
CA LEU A 5 3.65 -12.32 9.92
C LEU A 5 3.68 -11.88 8.45
N THR A 6 3.29 -10.64 8.17
CA THR A 6 3.27 -10.07 6.82
C THR A 6 3.56 -8.58 6.88
N GLN A 7 4.26 -8.04 5.89
CA GLN A 7 4.44 -6.60 5.73
C GLN A 7 3.78 -6.15 4.44
N ALA A 8 3.06 -5.04 4.48
CA ALA A 8 2.51 -4.43 3.28
C ALA A 8 2.62 -2.91 3.30
N VAL A 9 2.86 -2.35 2.12
CA VAL A 9 2.78 -0.92 1.85
C VAL A 9 1.55 -0.63 1.00
N THR A 10 0.87 0.48 1.26
CA THR A 10 -0.31 0.91 0.51
C THR A 10 -0.16 2.33 -0.01
N GLY A 11 -0.70 2.59 -1.20
CA GLY A 11 -0.52 3.88 -1.87
C GLY A 11 -1.40 4.08 -3.08
N PHE A 12 -1.45 5.32 -3.58
CA PHE A 12 -2.18 5.70 -4.79
C PHE A 12 -1.23 6.09 -5.94
N SER A 13 0.07 5.88 -5.78
CA SER A 13 1.06 6.23 -6.81
C SER A 13 0.80 5.50 -8.13
N SER A 14 1.41 6.02 -9.19
CA SER A 14 1.44 5.35 -10.49
C SER A 14 2.10 3.98 -10.37
N LEU A 15 1.52 2.98 -11.04
CA LEU A 15 2.03 1.61 -11.06
C LEU A 15 3.26 1.45 -11.97
N LEU A 16 3.65 2.46 -12.75
CA LEU A 16 4.71 2.39 -13.76
C LEU A 16 5.41 3.75 -13.93
N HIS A 17 6.63 3.73 -14.49
CA HIS A 17 7.51 4.88 -14.75
C HIS A 17 7.04 5.86 -15.85
N ALA A 18 5.74 5.87 -16.19
CA ALA A 18 5.18 6.64 -17.31
C ALA A 18 4.02 7.55 -16.83
N PRO A 19 3.64 8.62 -17.58
CA PRO A 19 2.66 9.62 -17.14
C PRO A 19 1.24 9.04 -17.26
N LEU A 20 0.95 8.05 -16.43
CA LEU A 20 -0.40 7.56 -16.22
C LEU A 20 -0.86 8.07 -14.87
N LEU A 21 -2.08 8.58 -14.90
CA LEU A 21 -2.78 9.17 -13.77
C LEU A 21 -2.59 8.30 -12.52
N PRO A 22 -2.55 8.92 -11.32
CA PRO A 22 -2.54 8.19 -10.05
C PRO A 22 -3.58 7.07 -10.06
N ALA A 23 -3.31 5.99 -9.33
CA ALA A 23 -4.26 4.89 -9.25
C ALA A 23 -5.61 5.43 -8.73
N HIS A 24 -6.69 5.16 -9.46
CA HIS A 24 -8.05 5.55 -9.02
C HIS A 24 -8.53 4.72 -7.83
N SER A 25 -7.81 3.66 -7.48
CA SER A 25 -8.03 2.79 -6.34
C SER A 25 -6.75 2.60 -5.54
N LEU A 26 -6.88 2.45 -4.21
CA LEU A 26 -5.77 2.18 -3.31
C LEU A 26 -5.11 0.85 -3.70
N GLN A 27 -3.78 0.86 -3.79
CA GLN A 27 -2.98 -0.32 -4.09
C GLN A 27 -2.30 -0.85 -2.83
N GLU A 28 -1.99 -2.14 -2.81
CA GLU A 28 -1.24 -2.81 -1.74
C GLU A 28 -0.14 -3.69 -2.35
N ALA A 29 1.06 -3.61 -1.77
CA ALA A 29 2.18 -4.49 -2.10
C ALA A 29 2.71 -5.19 -0.84
N LYS A 30 2.78 -6.52 -0.89
CA LYS A 30 3.47 -7.32 0.13
C LYS A 30 4.97 -7.25 -0.08
N VAL A 31 5.70 -6.97 0.99
CA VAL A 31 7.16 -6.84 0.98
C VAL A 31 7.76 -7.63 2.15
N ASN A 32 9.08 -7.82 2.10
CA ASN A 32 9.85 -8.43 3.18
C ASN A 32 10.92 -7.45 3.65
N PHE A 33 11.19 -7.42 4.96
CA PHE A 33 12.32 -6.65 5.47
C PHE A 33 13.65 -7.14 4.91
N VAL A 34 14.55 -6.19 4.72
CA VAL A 34 15.91 -6.40 4.27
C VAL A 34 16.86 -5.81 5.31
N GLU A 35 17.87 -6.58 5.71
CA GLU A 35 18.84 -6.12 6.70
C GLU A 35 19.61 -4.90 6.20
N SER A 36 19.83 -3.91 7.08
CA SER A 36 20.51 -2.66 6.75
C SER A 36 21.92 -2.88 6.17
N MET A 37 22.64 -3.92 6.62
CA MET A 37 23.98 -4.26 6.07
C MET A 37 23.89 -4.71 4.61
N PHE A 38 22.94 -5.57 4.28
CA PHE A 38 22.73 -6.04 2.91
C PHE A 38 22.25 -4.89 2.01
N CYS A 39 21.33 -4.08 2.52
CA CYS A 39 20.82 -2.90 1.83
C CYS A 39 21.95 -1.91 1.49
N ASN A 40 22.78 -1.55 2.47
CA ASN A 40 23.96 -0.71 2.26
C ASN A 40 24.95 -1.32 1.26
N THR A 41 25.16 -2.64 1.28
CA THR A 41 26.03 -3.34 0.33
C THR A 41 25.54 -3.14 -1.11
N ILE A 42 24.24 -3.37 -1.35
CA ILE A 42 23.63 -3.21 -2.68
C ILE A 42 23.75 -1.76 -3.18
N TYR A 43 23.44 -0.78 -2.34
CA TYR A 43 23.50 0.64 -2.74
C TYR A 43 24.93 1.12 -3.02
N ARG A 44 25.90 0.71 -2.19
CA ARG A 44 27.32 1.08 -2.35
C ARG A 44 27.94 0.49 -3.60
N GLN A 45 27.63 -0.76 -3.93
CA GLN A 45 28.21 -1.45 -5.09
C GLN A 45 27.91 -0.75 -6.41
N THR A 46 26.69 -0.22 -6.57
CA THR A 46 26.27 0.32 -7.88
C THR A 46 26.42 1.84 -7.98
N TYR A 47 26.21 2.58 -6.89
CA TYR A 47 26.14 4.05 -6.92
C TYR A 47 27.26 4.75 -6.15
N GLY A 48 28.28 4.02 -5.66
CA GLY A 48 29.44 4.55 -4.93
C GLY A 48 30.35 5.54 -5.68
N LYS A 49 29.88 6.17 -6.76
CA LYS A 49 30.59 7.15 -7.59
C LYS A 49 30.07 8.59 -7.42
N GLY A 50 29.80 9.00 -6.17
CA GLY A 50 29.64 10.43 -5.83
C GLY A 50 28.32 10.85 -5.17
N LYS A 51 27.39 9.94 -4.88
CA LYS A 51 26.21 10.21 -4.05
C LYS A 51 26.17 9.26 -2.86
N ASP A 52 25.79 9.78 -1.70
CA ASP A 52 25.62 8.98 -0.50
C ASP A 52 24.20 8.38 -0.47
N TYR A 53 24.12 7.05 -0.56
CA TYR A 53 22.90 6.26 -0.44
C TYR A 53 22.98 5.33 0.79
N SER A 54 23.72 5.76 1.81
CA SER A 54 23.83 5.00 3.05
C SER A 54 22.49 4.92 3.77
N VAL A 55 22.14 3.72 4.21
CA VAL A 55 20.95 3.45 5.02
C VAL A 55 21.35 3.52 6.49
N HIS A 56 20.80 4.49 7.19
CA HIS A 56 21.09 4.78 8.59
C HIS A 56 20.10 4.11 9.57
N GLU A 57 20.30 4.29 10.87
CA GLU A 57 19.53 3.61 11.92
C GLU A 57 18.07 4.07 12.00
N GLU A 58 17.79 5.29 11.56
CA GLU A 58 16.45 5.85 11.44
C GLU A 58 15.70 5.37 10.19
N MET A 59 16.32 4.49 9.40
CA MET A 59 15.77 3.95 8.16
C MET A 59 15.62 2.42 8.23
N LEU A 60 14.71 1.89 7.43
CA LEU A 60 14.55 0.45 7.20
C LEU A 60 14.40 0.16 5.71
N CYS A 61 14.85 -1.02 5.31
CA CYS A 61 14.73 -1.48 3.93
C CYS A 61 13.68 -2.58 3.84
N ALA A 62 12.88 -2.54 2.79
CA ALA A 62 12.00 -3.66 2.44
C ALA A 62 11.93 -3.83 0.93
N ARG A 63 11.69 -5.06 0.47
CA ARG A 63 11.48 -5.35 -0.95
C ARG A 63 10.50 -6.49 -1.14
N ASP A 64 9.81 -6.48 -2.27
CA ASP A 64 9.20 -7.69 -2.79
C ASP A 64 10.28 -8.58 -3.43
N THR A 65 10.46 -9.78 -2.91
CA THR A 65 11.44 -10.76 -3.40
C THR A 65 10.95 -11.52 -4.64
N SER A 66 9.66 -11.42 -4.98
CA SER A 66 9.01 -12.24 -5.99
C SER A 66 8.66 -11.46 -7.25
N ALA A 67 8.06 -10.27 -7.11
CA ALA A 67 7.57 -9.49 -8.26
C ALA A 67 8.24 -8.11 -8.41
N GLY A 68 9.21 -7.78 -7.55
CA GLY A 68 9.94 -6.51 -7.63
C GLY A 68 9.07 -5.28 -7.37
N LYS A 69 7.92 -5.44 -6.68
CA LYS A 69 7.09 -4.31 -6.23
C LYS A 69 7.90 -3.42 -5.29
N ASP A 70 7.78 -2.13 -5.52
CA ASP A 70 8.52 -1.05 -4.85
C ASP A 70 7.57 0.12 -4.62
N ILE A 71 7.91 1.01 -3.69
CA ILE A 71 7.26 2.32 -3.60
C ILE A 71 7.62 3.14 -4.85
N CYS A 72 6.69 3.96 -5.32
CA CYS A 72 6.89 4.79 -6.49
C CYS A 72 6.71 6.29 -6.18
N GLN A 73 6.85 7.12 -7.21
CA GLN A 73 6.56 8.55 -7.10
C GLN A 73 5.11 8.77 -6.64
N GLY A 74 4.97 9.48 -5.52
CA GLY A 74 3.68 9.70 -4.86
C GLY A 74 3.42 8.81 -3.64
N ASP A 75 4.25 7.80 -3.37
CA ASP A 75 4.16 6.96 -2.17
C ASP A 75 4.98 7.50 -0.99
N SER A 76 5.50 8.71 -1.08
CA SER A 76 6.18 9.33 0.06
C SER A 76 5.20 9.51 1.22
N GLY A 77 5.58 9.02 2.40
CA GLY A 77 4.71 8.95 3.57
C GLY A 77 3.74 7.77 3.60
N SER A 78 3.74 6.90 2.58
CA SER A 78 2.89 5.70 2.56
C SER A 78 3.14 4.80 3.78
N PRO A 79 2.10 4.23 4.40
CA PRO A 79 2.28 3.39 5.57
C PRO A 79 2.85 2.03 5.17
N LEU A 80 3.97 1.65 5.77
CA LEU A 80 4.43 0.26 5.83
C LEU A 80 3.93 -0.36 7.13
N VAL A 81 3.01 -1.32 7.00
CA VAL A 81 2.33 -1.96 8.13
C VAL A 81 2.84 -3.38 8.29
N CYS A 82 3.05 -3.75 9.55
CA CYS A 82 3.34 -5.10 9.99
C CYS A 82 2.06 -5.73 10.54
N TYR A 83 1.61 -6.84 9.94
CA TYR A 83 0.46 -7.61 10.38
C TYR A 83 0.93 -8.70 11.35
N GLY A 84 0.48 -8.60 12.60
CA GLY A 84 0.56 -9.66 13.61
C GLY A 84 -0.69 -10.55 13.59
N PRO A 85 -0.80 -11.53 14.51
CA PRO A 85 -1.93 -12.43 14.57
C PRO A 85 -3.28 -11.72 14.81
N ASN A 86 -3.27 -10.63 15.60
CA ASN A 86 -4.48 -9.93 16.04
C ASN A 86 -4.39 -8.40 15.89
N ASP A 87 -3.28 -7.89 15.37
CA ASP A 87 -2.94 -6.48 15.39
C ASP A 87 -2.17 -6.07 14.11
N CYS A 88 -2.22 -4.77 13.83
CA CYS A 88 -1.51 -4.16 12.71
C CYS A 88 -0.71 -2.98 13.27
N VAL A 89 0.60 -2.98 13.04
CA VAL A 89 1.50 -1.96 13.58
C VAL A 89 2.17 -1.21 12.44
N LEU A 90 2.10 0.13 12.49
CA LEU A 90 2.86 0.99 11.59
C LEU A 90 4.35 0.89 11.95
N VAL A 91 5.14 0.36 11.03
CA VAL A 91 6.58 0.10 11.24
C VAL A 91 7.45 0.99 10.38
N GLY A 92 6.91 1.53 9.29
CA GLY A 92 7.64 2.48 8.46
C GLY A 92 6.75 3.44 7.68
N LEU A 93 7.40 4.47 7.12
CA LEU A 93 6.80 5.43 6.20
C LEU A 93 7.62 5.47 4.92
N GLY A 94 6.96 5.38 3.76
CA GLY A 94 7.63 5.41 2.45
C GLY A 94 8.51 6.65 2.33
N SER A 95 9.79 6.48 2.03
CA SER A 95 10.75 7.57 2.01
C SER A 95 11.27 7.80 0.60
N TRP A 96 12.05 6.85 0.09
CA TRP A 96 12.68 6.95 -1.22
C TRP A 96 13.01 5.59 -1.81
N GLY A 97 13.13 5.55 -3.12
CA GLY A 97 13.59 4.43 -3.92
C GLY A 97 14.33 4.99 -5.14
N LEU A 98 15.06 4.14 -5.86
CA LEU A 98 15.78 4.58 -7.05
C LEU A 98 14.83 4.69 -8.24
N GLU A 99 14.11 3.60 -8.49
CA GLU A 99 13.23 3.46 -9.64
C GLU A 99 12.02 2.63 -9.24
N CYS A 100 10.84 2.97 -9.75
CA CYS A 100 9.66 2.15 -9.53
C CYS A 100 9.87 0.77 -10.18
N TRP A 101 9.54 -0.28 -9.44
CA TRP A 101 9.66 -1.69 -9.84
C TRP A 101 11.09 -2.22 -10.02
N HIS A 102 12.03 -1.77 -9.20
CA HIS A 102 13.39 -2.28 -9.34
C HIS A 102 13.53 -3.73 -8.79
N PRO A 103 13.97 -4.72 -9.59
CA PRO A 103 14.02 -6.12 -9.15
C PRO A 103 15.07 -6.40 -8.06
N VAL A 104 16.06 -5.51 -7.93
CA VAL A 104 17.21 -5.71 -7.04
C VAL A 104 17.27 -4.70 -5.88
N TYR A 105 16.77 -3.48 -6.07
CA TYR A 105 16.96 -2.42 -5.08
C TYR A 105 15.76 -2.43 -4.14
N PRO A 106 15.98 -2.55 -2.82
CA PRO A 106 14.89 -2.43 -1.86
C PRO A 106 14.41 -0.98 -1.77
N SER A 107 13.15 -0.78 -1.44
CA SER A 107 12.61 0.52 -1.04
C SER A 107 13.14 0.91 0.34
N ILE A 108 13.32 2.22 0.54
CA ILE A 108 13.70 2.77 1.83
C ILE A 108 12.50 3.45 2.49
N PHE A 109 12.32 3.11 3.76
CA PHE A 109 11.30 3.66 4.62
C PHE A 109 11.93 4.31 5.85
N THR A 110 11.29 5.34 6.38
CA THR A 110 11.58 5.85 7.73
C THR A 110 11.22 4.76 8.75
N ARG A 111 12.09 4.48 9.71
CA ARG A 111 11.85 3.49 10.78
C ARG A 111 11.04 4.12 11.91
N VAL A 112 9.72 3.93 11.88
CA VAL A 112 8.80 4.52 12.89
C VAL A 112 9.20 4.20 14.34
N PRO A 113 9.62 2.96 14.70
CA PRO A 113 10.09 2.66 16.06
C PRO A 113 11.24 3.54 16.56
N TYR A 114 12.11 4.03 15.66
CA TYR A 114 13.21 4.92 16.01
C TYR A 114 12.71 6.29 16.50
N PHE A 115 11.54 6.73 16.01
CA PHE A 115 10.98 8.06 16.29
C PHE A 115 9.88 8.06 17.37
N ILE A 116 9.66 6.95 18.09
CA ILE A 116 8.55 6.83 19.05
C ILE A 116 8.63 7.89 20.16
N ASP A 117 9.82 8.18 20.67
CA ASP A 117 9.98 9.18 21.73
C ASP A 117 9.62 10.59 21.23
N TRP A 118 10.08 10.94 20.03
CA TRP A 118 9.72 12.20 19.36
C TRP A 118 8.22 12.28 19.07
N ILE A 119 7.61 11.22 18.54
CA ILE A 119 6.16 11.16 18.29
C ILE A 119 5.38 11.38 19.59
N ASN A 120 5.79 10.74 20.67
CA ASN A 120 5.15 10.89 21.98
C ASN A 120 5.31 12.30 22.54
N GLU A 121 6.46 12.94 22.32
CA GLU A 121 6.68 14.34 22.70
C GLU A 121 5.76 15.29 21.94
N VAL A 122 5.71 15.18 20.60
CA VAL A 122 4.83 16.01 19.77
C VAL A 122 3.36 15.82 20.15
N ARG A 123 2.95 14.59 20.46
CA ARG A 123 1.59 14.28 20.92
C ARG A 123 1.25 14.95 22.26
N ARG A 124 2.21 15.10 23.17
CA ARG A 124 2.01 15.82 24.44
C ARG A 124 1.91 17.33 24.22
N LEU A 125 2.69 17.88 23.29
CA LEU A 125 2.73 19.32 23.00
C LEU A 125 1.57 19.79 22.11
N SER A 126 0.93 18.86 21.39
CA SER A 126 -0.20 19.13 20.49
C SER A 126 -1.45 18.40 20.99
N PRO A 127 -2.12 18.90 22.05
CA PRO A 127 -3.36 18.29 22.52
C PRO A 127 -4.40 18.29 21.39
N PRO A 128 -5.30 17.30 21.35
CA PRO A 128 -6.38 17.28 20.37
C PRO A 128 -7.17 18.61 20.47
N PRO A 129 -7.63 19.16 19.34
CA PRO A 129 -8.57 20.27 19.40
C PRO A 129 -9.78 19.86 20.24
N ASP A 130 -10.32 20.82 21.01
CA ASP A 130 -11.52 20.60 21.80
C ASP A 130 -12.61 19.97 20.92
N PRO A 131 -13.39 19.01 21.46
CA PRO A 131 -14.48 18.43 20.70
C PRO A 131 -15.38 19.55 20.17
N PRO A 132 -15.88 19.44 18.93
CA PRO A 132 -16.79 20.43 18.39
C PRO A 132 -18.00 20.57 19.34
N PRO A 133 -18.53 21.79 19.55
CA PRO A 133 -19.70 22.00 20.38
C PRO A 133 -20.81 21.03 20.00
N THR A 134 -21.31 20.25 20.97
CA THR A 134 -22.36 19.23 20.79
C THR A 134 -23.72 19.80 20.37
N ASP A 135 -23.85 21.13 20.30
CA ASP A 135 -25.08 21.85 19.95
C ASP A 135 -25.12 22.38 18.50
N ILE A 136 -24.22 21.98 17.62
CA ILE A 136 -24.45 22.23 16.19
C ILE A 136 -25.59 21.30 15.76
N PRO A 137 -26.76 21.82 15.34
CA PRO A 137 -27.79 20.97 14.75
C PRO A 137 -27.13 20.30 13.55
N GLN A 138 -26.88 19.00 13.64
CA GLN A 138 -26.44 18.21 12.50
C GLN A 138 -27.59 18.29 11.49
N LYS A 139 -27.54 19.30 10.60
CA LYS A 139 -28.37 19.32 9.41
C LYS A 139 -28.11 17.97 8.76
N PRO A 140 -29.13 17.11 8.58
CA PRO A 140 -28.92 15.77 8.07
C PRO A 140 -28.08 15.88 6.81
N LEU A 141 -26.88 15.31 6.82
CA LEU A 141 -26.15 15.10 5.58
C LEU A 141 -27.06 14.19 4.77
N ARG A 142 -27.76 14.78 3.80
CA ARG A 142 -28.51 14.03 2.82
C ARG A 142 -27.46 13.24 2.06
N ALA A 143 -27.34 11.96 2.37
CA ALA A 143 -26.57 11.04 1.56
C ALA A 143 -27.14 11.15 0.14
N SER A 144 -26.40 11.78 -0.76
CA SER A 144 -26.65 11.63 -2.20
C SER A 144 -26.19 10.23 -2.57
N ALA A 145 -26.95 9.22 -2.13
CA ALA A 145 -26.98 7.95 -2.81
C ALA A 145 -27.67 8.20 -4.15
N SER A 146 -26.89 8.64 -5.14
CA SER A 146 -27.31 8.57 -6.53
C SER A 146 -27.31 7.09 -6.91
N LEU A 147 -28.41 6.40 -6.60
CA LEU A 147 -28.77 5.15 -7.25
C LEU A 147 -29.07 5.50 -8.70
N GLN A 148 -28.04 5.56 -9.54
CA GLN A 148 -28.26 5.52 -10.98
C GLN A 148 -28.44 4.04 -11.36
N PRO A 149 -29.61 3.63 -11.90
CA PRO A 149 -29.78 2.29 -12.41
C PRO A 149 -28.85 2.12 -13.62
N TYR A 150 -27.90 1.19 -13.52
CA TYR A 150 -27.21 0.68 -14.70
C TYR A 150 -28.27 0.05 -15.60
N SER A 151 -28.64 0.75 -16.67
CA SER A 151 -29.35 0.16 -17.79
C SER A 151 -28.41 -0.85 -18.44
N THR A 152 -28.66 -2.13 -18.19
CA THR A 152 -28.10 -3.20 -19.01
C THR A 152 -28.71 -3.08 -20.40
N LEU A 153 -28.03 -2.38 -21.31
CA LEU A 153 -28.25 -2.55 -22.74
C LEU A 153 -27.67 -3.92 -23.12
N VAL A 154 -28.51 -4.95 -22.98
CA VAL A 154 -28.29 -6.25 -23.60
C VAL A 154 -28.36 -6.03 -25.11
N SER A 155 -27.20 -6.08 -25.77
CA SER A 155 -27.12 -6.08 -27.22
C SER A 155 -27.75 -7.38 -27.74
N SER A 156 -28.97 -7.24 -28.27
CA SER A 156 -29.78 -8.30 -28.84
C SER A 156 -29.28 -8.69 -30.24
N GLN A 157 -28.04 -9.19 -30.37
CA GLN A 157 -27.57 -9.82 -31.61
C GLN A 157 -26.57 -10.94 -31.34
N THR A 158 -27.05 -12.06 -30.79
CA THR A 158 -26.47 -13.39 -31.04
C THR A 158 -27.48 -14.49 -30.71
N TRP A 159 -28.69 -14.36 -31.25
CA TRP A 159 -29.54 -15.51 -31.56
C TRP A 159 -29.17 -15.95 -32.98
N LEU A 160 -29.14 -17.26 -33.22
CA LEU A 160 -28.54 -17.97 -34.36
C LEU A 160 -27.08 -18.37 -34.10
N LEU A 161 -26.87 -19.36 -33.24
CA LEU A 161 -26.10 -20.59 -33.51
C LEU A 161 -26.07 -21.47 -32.23
N LEU A 162 -27.19 -22.12 -31.92
CA LEU A 162 -27.23 -23.41 -31.21
C LEU A 162 -27.94 -24.38 -32.16
N PRO A 163 -27.37 -25.56 -32.43
CA PRO A 163 -27.47 -26.68 -31.49
C PRO A 163 -26.09 -27.33 -31.27
N PHE A 164 -25.78 -27.90 -30.12
CA PHE A 164 -26.03 -29.29 -29.74
C PHE A 164 -25.79 -29.36 -28.21
N THR A 165 -26.82 -29.69 -27.41
CA THR A 165 -26.92 -30.97 -26.67
C THR A 165 -25.60 -31.40 -26.00
N LEU A 166 -25.50 -31.67 -24.70
CA LEU A 166 -26.38 -32.46 -23.86
C LEU A 166 -25.86 -32.40 -22.40
N LYS A 167 -26.77 -32.32 -21.44
CA LYS A 167 -26.75 -32.90 -20.08
C LYS A 167 -25.38 -33.23 -19.43
N VAL A 168 -25.07 -32.57 -18.32
CA VAL A 168 -24.41 -33.23 -17.19
C VAL A 168 -25.21 -32.96 -15.92
N GLN A 169 -25.65 -34.06 -15.31
CA GLN A 169 -26.54 -34.16 -14.17
C GLN A 169 -25.72 -34.08 -12.88
N TRP A 170 -26.01 -33.10 -12.01
CA TRP A 170 -25.52 -33.11 -10.63
C TRP A 170 -26.36 -34.10 -9.81
N GLN A 171 -25.73 -35.17 -9.32
CA GLN A 171 -26.30 -36.00 -8.26
C GLN A 171 -25.78 -35.50 -6.91
N ALA A 172 -26.71 -35.16 -6.02
CA ALA A 172 -26.48 -34.97 -4.59
C ALA A 172 -27.23 -36.08 -3.84
N HIS A 173 -26.48 -36.92 -3.13
CA HIS A 173 -26.90 -37.82 -2.05
C HIS A 173 -25.61 -38.09 -1.26
N GLY A 174 -25.54 -38.10 0.06
CA GLY A 174 -26.48 -37.93 1.17
C GLY A 174 -25.66 -38.01 2.45
#